data_AF-A0A9D2AXQ7-F1
#
_entry.id   AF-A0A9D2AXQ7-F1
#
_cell.length_a   1.000
_cell.length_b   1.000
_cell.length_c   1.000
_cell.angle_alpha   90.00
_cell.angle_beta   90.00
_cell.angle_gamma   90.00
#
_symmetry.space_group_name_H-M   'P 1'
#
loop_
_entity.id
_entity.type
_entity.pdbx_description
1 polymer ?
#
loop_
_entity_poly.entity_id
_entity_poly.type
_entity_poly.pdbx_seq_one_letter_code
_entity_poly.pdbx_strand_id
1 'polypeptide(L)'
;FFPEGMENGSGYLQLVDLVNGQPVLNKVNSNLAYTDETKKRLQKYTDDITNLGMPGMRMDMSVSPLLGIPEHGNLYFERVLNENQEGVVSYLEYAATKEHTFFTFWLGNNDVLGYATNGAVEEGPTSTLTDIETFTYVLNEFLEKLTAENQKGAIATIPDVTAIPFLTTVTKDALLAGVNAQNPPQPITDLYIATKSGVREAANEDMFVLPFSTAGLLGQPNEQGIPYGLHPLNPIEDKYVLDSEEAATVSAHVKALNQVIKEQAQSRDLALVDTYTFLNRVKAGIIINDMPVNGTFIQGNAFSLDGVHLTPLGNAIVANLFIEAINKNFKSSIPKVDVTNYGGVKFPNN
;
A
#
# COMPACT_ATOMS: atom_id res chain seq x y z
N PHE A 1 -4.32 -10.60 -17.24
CA PHE A 1 -4.83 -10.34 -18.59
C PHE A 1 -6.34 -10.21 -18.53
N PHE A 2 -6.87 -9.06 -18.96
CA PHE A 2 -8.30 -8.85 -19.10
C PHE A 2 -8.66 -8.93 -20.59
N PRO A 3 -9.85 -9.43 -20.96
CA PRO A 3 -10.32 -9.38 -22.34
C PRO A 3 -10.45 -7.95 -22.86
N GLU A 4 -10.57 -7.82 -24.18
CA GLU A 4 -10.96 -6.56 -24.83
C GLU A 4 -12.30 -6.05 -24.25
N GLY A 5 -12.37 -4.75 -23.96
CA GLY A 5 -13.49 -4.11 -23.27
C GLY A 5 -13.48 -4.25 -21.74
N MET A 6 -12.48 -4.92 -21.16
CA MET A 6 -12.33 -5.12 -19.71
C MET A 6 -10.96 -4.66 -19.18
N GLU A 7 -10.23 -3.87 -19.95
CA GLU A 7 -8.81 -3.57 -19.74
C GLU A 7 -8.54 -2.85 -18.41
N ASN A 8 -9.54 -2.15 -17.88
CA ASN A 8 -9.39 -1.33 -16.68
C ASN A 8 -9.60 -2.12 -15.38
N GLY A 9 -9.90 -3.42 -15.44
CA GLY A 9 -10.02 -4.26 -14.25
C GLY A 9 -11.06 -3.75 -13.26
N SER A 10 -10.64 -3.41 -12.03
CA SER A 10 -11.50 -2.78 -11.01
C SER A 10 -11.59 -1.25 -11.10
N GLY A 11 -10.98 -0.66 -12.12
CA GLY A 11 -10.81 0.78 -12.31
C GLY A 11 -9.50 1.30 -11.71
N TYR A 12 -9.18 2.56 -12.01
CA TYR A 12 -7.98 3.25 -11.52
C TYR A 12 -8.23 4.75 -11.38
N LEU A 13 -7.34 5.45 -10.67
CA LEU A 13 -7.36 6.91 -10.56
C LEU A 13 -6.63 7.54 -11.75
N GLN A 14 -7.24 8.57 -12.33
CA GLN A 14 -6.66 9.39 -13.39
C GLN A 14 -6.50 10.83 -12.90
N LEU A 15 -5.33 11.41 -13.13
CA LEU A 15 -5.10 12.84 -12.92
C LEU A 15 -5.71 13.61 -14.10
N VAL A 16 -6.69 14.45 -13.81
CA VAL A 16 -7.43 15.24 -14.80
C VAL A 16 -6.88 16.66 -14.89
N ASP A 17 -6.54 17.26 -13.75
CA ASP A 17 -6.05 18.64 -13.69
C ASP A 17 -5.22 18.89 -12.41
N LEU A 18 -4.51 20.01 -12.38
CA LEU A 18 -3.87 20.57 -11.19
C LEU A 18 -4.40 21.98 -10.96
N VAL A 19 -5.34 22.13 -10.03
CA VAL A 19 -5.93 23.42 -9.68
C VAL A 19 -5.20 23.98 -8.46
N ASN A 20 -4.48 25.09 -8.64
CA ASN A 20 -3.66 25.71 -7.59
C ASN A 20 -2.65 24.74 -6.94
N GLY A 21 -2.08 23.84 -7.75
CA GLY A 21 -1.15 22.81 -7.28
C GLY A 21 -1.82 21.62 -6.58
N GLN A 22 -3.15 21.61 -6.43
CA GLN A 22 -3.91 20.49 -5.89
C GLN A 22 -4.43 19.59 -7.03
N PRO A 23 -4.34 18.26 -6.90
CA PRO A 23 -4.77 17.36 -7.95
C PRO A 23 -6.28 17.20 -8.01
N VAL A 24 -6.80 17.27 -9.22
CA VAL A 24 -8.16 16.86 -9.56
C VAL A 24 -8.08 15.44 -10.12
N LEU A 25 -8.57 14.49 -9.33
CA LEU A 25 -8.58 13.07 -9.69
C LEU A 25 -9.97 12.65 -10.14
N ASN A 26 -10.03 11.77 -11.15
CA ASN A 26 -11.24 11.07 -11.55
C ASN A 26 -11.03 9.57 -11.41
N LYS A 27 -12.07 8.85 -10.97
CA LYS A 27 -12.08 7.39 -10.98
C LYS A 27 -12.55 6.91 -12.34
N VAL A 28 -11.68 6.21 -13.06
CA VAL A 28 -12.03 5.61 -14.36
C VAL A 28 -12.79 4.32 -14.12
N ASN A 29 -14.08 4.34 -14.48
CA ASN A 29 -15.02 3.23 -14.33
C ASN A 29 -15.57 2.72 -15.67
N SER A 30 -14.96 3.08 -16.80
CA SER A 30 -15.25 2.47 -18.11
C SER A 30 -14.47 1.16 -18.27
N ASN A 31 -14.95 0.27 -19.14
CA ASN A 31 -14.27 -1.00 -19.48
C ASN A 31 -13.82 -1.80 -18.24
N LEU A 32 -14.69 -1.84 -17.22
CA LEU A 32 -14.44 -2.62 -16.02
C LEU A 32 -14.58 -4.10 -16.34
N ALA A 33 -13.86 -4.91 -15.57
CA ALA A 33 -13.87 -6.35 -15.72
C ALA A 33 -14.82 -7.06 -14.77
N TYR A 34 -15.78 -6.34 -14.18
CA TYR A 34 -16.78 -6.95 -13.32
C TYR A 34 -17.75 -7.78 -14.16
N THR A 35 -17.95 -9.04 -13.77
CA THR A 35 -19.02 -9.90 -14.29
C THR A 35 -20.25 -9.85 -13.39
N ASP A 36 -20.07 -9.50 -12.11
CA ASP A 36 -21.12 -9.16 -11.14
C ASP A 36 -20.56 -8.09 -10.18
N GLU A 37 -20.98 -6.84 -10.35
CA GLU A 37 -20.53 -5.72 -9.51
C GLU A 37 -21.03 -5.83 -8.07
N THR A 38 -22.23 -6.38 -7.85
CA THR A 38 -22.82 -6.50 -6.51
C THR A 38 -21.98 -7.45 -5.65
N LYS A 39 -21.50 -8.54 -6.26
CA LYS A 39 -20.61 -9.51 -5.62
C LYS A 39 -19.13 -9.18 -5.78
N LYS A 40 -18.79 -8.07 -6.45
CA LYS A 40 -17.41 -7.69 -6.80
C LYS A 40 -16.64 -8.78 -7.55
N ARG A 41 -17.32 -9.62 -8.34
CA ARG A 41 -16.68 -10.67 -9.15
C ARG A 41 -16.04 -10.08 -10.38
N LEU A 42 -14.76 -10.35 -10.58
CA LEU A 42 -14.07 -10.04 -11.83
C LEU A 42 -14.16 -11.22 -12.81
N GLN A 43 -13.96 -10.93 -14.09
CA GLN A 43 -13.77 -11.93 -15.13
C GLN A 43 -12.69 -12.95 -14.74
N LYS A 44 -13.02 -14.22 -14.57
CA LYS A 44 -12.06 -15.27 -14.19
C LYS A 44 -10.82 -15.32 -15.09
N TYR A 45 -9.69 -15.73 -14.52
CA TYR A 45 -8.46 -16.06 -15.23
C TYR A 45 -7.86 -17.33 -14.62
N THR A 46 -8.20 -18.48 -15.19
CA THR A 46 -7.86 -19.81 -14.66
C THR A 46 -6.80 -20.54 -15.46
N ASP A 47 -6.23 -19.87 -16.47
CA ASP A 47 -5.05 -20.36 -17.19
C ASP A 47 -3.85 -20.47 -16.23
N ASP A 48 -2.74 -21.05 -16.69
CA ASP A 48 -1.54 -21.08 -15.87
C ASP A 48 -0.94 -19.67 -15.67
N ILE A 49 -0.47 -19.41 -14.46
CA ILE A 49 -0.01 -18.08 -14.01
C ILE A 49 1.19 -18.27 -13.08
N THR A 50 2.23 -17.48 -13.33
CA THR A 50 3.46 -17.47 -12.52
C THR A 50 3.59 -16.22 -11.64
N ASN A 51 2.88 -15.13 -11.97
CA ASN A 51 2.78 -13.97 -11.10
C ASN A 51 1.59 -14.10 -10.15
N LEU A 52 1.88 -14.47 -8.92
CA LEU A 52 0.89 -14.66 -7.87
C LEU A 52 0.68 -13.42 -6.98
N GLY A 53 1.15 -12.24 -7.38
CA GLY A 53 0.92 -11.02 -6.61
C GLY A 53 -0.58 -10.69 -6.48
N MET A 54 -1.11 -10.75 -5.25
CA MET A 54 -2.52 -10.48 -4.95
C MET A 54 -2.67 -9.16 -4.18
N PRO A 55 -3.19 -8.08 -4.80
CA PRO A 55 -3.45 -6.82 -4.10
C PRO A 55 -4.35 -7.02 -2.88
N GLY A 56 -4.01 -6.37 -1.77
CA GLY A 56 -4.76 -6.47 -0.51
C GLY A 56 -4.59 -7.79 0.26
N MET A 57 -3.79 -8.75 -0.22
CA MET A 57 -3.51 -9.98 0.53
C MET A 57 -2.62 -9.70 1.74
N ARG A 58 -2.92 -10.38 2.86
CA ARG A 58 -2.18 -10.37 4.14
C ARG A 58 -1.70 -11.77 4.50
N MET A 59 -0.70 -11.90 5.36
CA MET A 59 -0.22 -13.21 5.81
C MET A 59 -1.29 -13.95 6.62
N ASP A 60 -1.85 -13.31 7.64
CA ASP A 60 -2.89 -13.90 8.50
C ASP A 60 -4.15 -14.35 7.73
N MET A 61 -4.51 -13.68 6.65
CA MET A 61 -5.66 -14.05 5.83
C MET A 61 -5.33 -15.07 4.74
N SER A 62 -4.06 -15.21 4.34
CA SER A 62 -3.63 -16.06 3.23
C SER A 62 -3.91 -17.56 3.43
N VAL A 63 -4.10 -17.97 4.68
CA VAL A 63 -4.41 -19.35 5.09
C VAL A 63 -5.91 -19.64 5.13
N SER A 64 -6.77 -18.64 4.90
CA SER A 64 -8.22 -18.80 4.90
C SER A 64 -8.76 -19.09 3.50
N PRO A 65 -9.40 -20.24 3.25
CA PRO A 65 -10.10 -20.51 2.00
C PRO A 65 -11.26 -19.55 1.71
N LEU A 66 -11.81 -18.91 2.76
CA LEU A 66 -12.88 -17.92 2.61
C LEU A 66 -12.41 -16.65 1.89
N LEU A 67 -11.10 -16.44 1.72
CA LEU A 67 -10.62 -15.39 0.83
C LEU A 67 -10.86 -15.69 -0.66
N GLY A 68 -11.15 -16.94 -1.02
CA GLY A 68 -11.43 -17.35 -2.38
C GLY A 68 -12.90 -17.23 -2.80
N ILE A 69 -13.78 -16.67 -1.95
CA ILE A 69 -15.20 -16.46 -2.30
C ILE A 69 -15.55 -14.96 -2.45
N PRO A 70 -16.50 -14.59 -3.32
CA PRO A 70 -16.84 -13.19 -3.57
C PRO A 70 -17.38 -12.44 -2.35
N GLU A 71 -18.18 -13.10 -1.51
CA GLU A 71 -18.92 -12.47 -0.42
C GLU A 71 -18.00 -12.01 0.74
N HIS A 72 -16.85 -12.65 0.91
CA HIS A 72 -15.94 -12.44 2.03
C HIS A 72 -14.46 -12.27 1.62
N GLY A 73 -14.16 -12.37 0.33
CA GLY A 73 -12.81 -12.65 -0.12
C GLY A 73 -12.11 -11.54 -0.89
N ASN A 74 -10.95 -11.92 -1.39
CA ASN A 74 -10.10 -11.08 -2.21
C ASN A 74 -10.47 -11.31 -3.68
N LEU A 75 -11.06 -10.31 -4.33
CA LEU A 75 -11.53 -10.39 -5.72
C LEU A 75 -10.43 -10.79 -6.73
N TYR A 76 -9.16 -10.55 -6.42
CA TYR A 76 -8.04 -10.96 -7.26
C TYR A 76 -7.66 -12.43 -7.03
N PHE A 77 -7.78 -12.93 -5.80
CA PHE A 77 -7.56 -14.33 -5.51
C PHE A 77 -8.72 -15.19 -6.04
N GLU A 78 -9.96 -14.80 -5.79
CA GLU A 78 -11.16 -15.45 -6.33
C GLU A 78 -11.08 -15.59 -7.85
N ARG A 79 -10.62 -14.55 -8.56
CA ARG A 79 -10.42 -14.54 -10.01
C ARG A 79 -9.58 -15.71 -10.54
N VAL A 80 -8.55 -16.14 -9.80
CA VAL A 80 -7.59 -17.16 -10.28
C VAL A 80 -7.94 -18.59 -9.87
N LEU A 81 -9.04 -18.75 -9.14
CA LEU A 81 -9.58 -20.04 -8.72
C LEU A 81 -10.57 -20.58 -9.75
N ASN A 82 -10.50 -21.88 -10.01
CA ASN A 82 -11.59 -22.61 -10.65
C ASN A 82 -12.80 -22.69 -9.71
N GLU A 83 -14.00 -22.90 -10.26
CA GLU A 83 -15.25 -22.94 -9.48
C GLU A 83 -15.21 -23.97 -8.32
N ASN A 84 -14.54 -25.10 -8.53
CA ASN A 84 -14.38 -26.14 -7.50
C ASN A 84 -13.32 -25.83 -6.42
N GLN A 85 -12.61 -24.70 -6.54
CA GLN A 85 -11.61 -24.25 -5.57
C GLN A 85 -12.11 -23.09 -4.69
N GLU A 86 -13.16 -22.37 -5.12
CA GLU A 86 -13.77 -21.27 -4.36
C GLU A 86 -14.21 -21.73 -2.96
N GLY A 87 -13.70 -21.10 -1.90
CA GLY A 87 -14.03 -21.44 -0.52
C GLY A 87 -13.40 -22.73 0.01
N VAL A 88 -12.60 -23.40 -0.81
CA VAL A 88 -11.96 -24.70 -0.50
C VAL A 88 -10.44 -24.55 -0.39
N VAL A 89 -9.83 -23.77 -1.27
CA VAL A 89 -8.37 -23.61 -1.34
C VAL A 89 -7.96 -22.23 -0.84
N SER A 90 -7.06 -22.19 0.13
CA SER A 90 -6.44 -20.94 0.61
C SER A 90 -5.40 -20.40 -0.38
N TYR A 91 -5.04 -19.12 -0.27
CA TYR A 91 -4.01 -18.54 -1.14
C TYR A 91 -2.65 -19.21 -0.96
N LEU A 92 -2.30 -19.57 0.29
CA LEU A 92 -1.07 -20.31 0.58
C LEU A 92 -1.04 -21.67 -0.13
N GLU A 93 -2.12 -22.45 -0.02
CA GLU A 93 -2.23 -23.74 -0.71
C GLU A 93 -2.20 -23.58 -2.23
N TYR A 94 -2.92 -22.59 -2.77
CA TYR A 94 -2.92 -22.31 -4.20
C TYR A 94 -1.51 -21.98 -4.70
N ALA A 95 -0.79 -21.08 -4.01
CA ALA A 95 0.56 -20.70 -4.38
C ALA A 95 1.53 -21.90 -4.33
N ALA A 96 1.38 -22.77 -3.33
CA ALA A 96 2.21 -23.97 -3.17
C ALA A 96 1.98 -25.04 -4.26
N THR A 97 0.87 -24.97 -5.02
CA THR A 97 0.62 -25.90 -6.14
C THR A 97 1.37 -25.52 -7.41
N LYS A 98 2.00 -24.34 -7.48
CA LYS A 98 2.68 -23.87 -8.67
C LYS A 98 4.10 -24.41 -8.74
N GLU A 99 4.41 -25.08 -9.87
CA GLU A 99 5.77 -25.50 -10.18
C GLU A 99 6.67 -24.26 -10.36
N HIS A 100 7.84 -24.29 -9.74
CA HIS A 100 8.81 -23.20 -9.84
C HIS A 100 10.23 -23.72 -9.59
N THR A 101 11.20 -23.08 -10.24
CA THR A 101 12.64 -23.29 -10.00
C THR A 101 13.27 -22.12 -9.22
N PHE A 102 12.57 -21.00 -9.16
CA PHE A 102 12.94 -19.79 -8.43
C PHE A 102 11.66 -19.03 -8.04
N PHE A 103 11.65 -18.36 -6.88
CA PHE A 103 10.53 -17.50 -6.46
C PHE A 103 10.98 -16.12 -5.97
N THR A 104 10.08 -15.14 -6.07
CA THR A 104 10.21 -13.85 -5.38
C THR A 104 9.05 -13.69 -4.41
N PHE A 105 9.33 -13.35 -3.16
CA PHE A 105 8.34 -13.23 -2.10
C PHE A 105 8.33 -11.81 -1.53
N TRP A 106 7.19 -11.12 -1.65
CA TRP A 106 6.99 -9.78 -1.07
C TRP A 106 5.56 -9.61 -0.52
N LEU A 107 5.07 -10.65 0.16
CA LEU A 107 3.82 -10.59 0.92
C LEU A 107 4.12 -10.15 2.36
N GLY A 108 3.28 -9.28 2.93
CA GLY A 108 3.48 -8.71 4.26
C GLY A 108 3.16 -7.22 4.38
N ASN A 109 3.06 -6.49 3.25
CA ASN A 109 2.85 -5.04 3.30
C ASN A 109 1.46 -4.68 3.87
N ASN A 110 0.41 -5.44 3.52
CA ASN A 110 -0.95 -5.17 3.98
C ASN A 110 -1.21 -5.56 5.45
N ASP A 111 -0.31 -6.33 6.05
CA ASP A 111 -0.34 -6.74 7.47
C ASP A 111 -0.15 -5.53 8.41
N VAL A 112 0.30 -4.40 7.85
CA VAL A 112 0.46 -3.12 8.57
C VAL A 112 -0.27 -1.97 7.87
N LEU A 113 -0.25 -1.95 6.53
CA LEU A 113 -0.76 -0.81 5.75
C LEU A 113 -2.20 -0.43 6.11
N GLY A 114 -3.11 -1.41 6.17
CA GLY A 114 -4.54 -1.13 6.43
C GLY A 114 -4.80 -0.47 7.79
N TYR A 115 -4.05 -0.86 8.82
CA TYR A 115 -4.07 -0.21 10.14
C TYR A 115 -3.62 1.25 10.03
N ALA A 116 -2.47 1.49 9.38
CA ALA A 116 -1.89 2.83 9.26
C ALA A 116 -2.77 3.78 8.42
N THR A 117 -3.34 3.31 7.30
CA THR A 117 -4.11 4.15 6.37
C THR A 117 -5.54 4.45 6.81
N ASN A 118 -6.02 3.80 7.88
CA ASN A 118 -7.34 4.06 8.47
C ASN A 118 -7.23 4.83 9.80
N GLY A 119 -6.11 5.52 10.04
CA GLY A 119 -5.87 6.23 11.30
C GLY A 119 -5.87 5.30 12.51
N ALA A 120 -5.33 4.09 12.35
CA ALA A 120 -5.22 3.08 13.42
C ALA A 120 -6.54 2.72 14.13
N VAL A 121 -7.68 2.97 13.48
CA VAL A 121 -9.00 2.57 13.97
C VAL A 121 -9.23 1.08 13.62
N GLU A 122 -9.43 0.28 14.66
CA GLU A 122 -9.65 -1.16 14.58
C GLU A 122 -11.14 -1.49 14.37
N GLU A 123 -11.62 -1.40 13.13
CA GLU A 123 -13.00 -1.71 12.76
C GLU A 123 -13.19 -3.11 12.17
N GLY A 124 -12.09 -3.79 11.80
CA GLY A 124 -12.15 -5.13 11.21
C GLY A 124 -10.78 -5.78 11.00
N PRO A 125 -10.77 -7.01 10.42
CA PRO A 125 -9.56 -7.82 10.33
C PRO A 125 -8.47 -7.22 9.41
N THR A 126 -8.82 -6.31 8.50
CA THR A 126 -7.86 -5.64 7.61
C THR A 126 -7.32 -4.34 8.16
N SER A 127 -7.89 -3.84 9.27
CA SER A 127 -7.50 -2.58 9.93
C SER A 127 -6.84 -2.82 11.29
N THR A 128 -6.33 -4.04 11.53
CA THR A 128 -5.51 -4.42 12.69
C THR A 128 -4.11 -4.83 12.23
N LEU A 129 -3.12 -4.68 13.10
CA LEU A 129 -1.77 -5.19 12.86
C LEU A 129 -1.76 -6.72 12.95
N THR A 130 -1.16 -7.40 11.97
CA THR A 130 -0.97 -8.86 12.07
C THR A 130 0.01 -9.17 13.19
N ASP A 131 -0.39 -10.06 14.10
CA ASP A 131 0.45 -10.51 15.20
C ASP A 131 1.79 -11.12 14.72
N ILE A 132 2.87 -10.89 15.47
CA ILE A 132 4.23 -11.30 15.08
C ILE A 132 4.35 -12.84 15.04
N GLU A 133 3.75 -13.56 15.98
CA GLU A 133 3.79 -15.02 16.02
C GLU A 133 3.01 -15.60 14.83
N THR A 134 1.83 -15.04 14.55
CA THR A 134 1.00 -15.42 13.40
C THR A 134 1.73 -15.18 12.08
N PHE A 135 2.33 -14.00 11.91
CA PHE A 135 3.13 -13.68 10.71
C PHE A 135 4.30 -14.64 10.56
N THR A 136 5.03 -14.92 11.66
CA THR A 136 6.19 -15.83 11.67
C THR A 136 5.78 -17.23 11.25
N TYR A 137 4.68 -17.74 11.83
CA TYR A 137 4.15 -19.06 11.52
C TYR A 137 3.77 -19.17 10.03
N VAL A 138 2.97 -18.25 9.52
CA VAL A 138 2.52 -18.30 8.11
C VAL A 138 3.68 -18.09 7.14
N LEU A 139 4.63 -17.20 7.45
CA LEU A 139 5.83 -17.03 6.63
C LEU A 139 6.66 -18.31 6.57
N ASN A 140 6.82 -18.99 7.71
CA ASN A 140 7.53 -20.25 7.77
C ASN A 140 6.85 -21.31 6.89
N GLU A 141 5.52 -21.44 6.96
CA GLU A 141 4.73 -22.36 6.11
C GLU A 141 4.90 -22.08 4.61
N PHE A 142 4.83 -20.81 4.20
CA PHE A 142 5.10 -20.43 2.81
C PHE A 142 6.50 -20.86 2.38
N LEU A 143 7.52 -20.48 3.16
CA LEU A 143 8.90 -20.70 2.77
C LEU A 143 9.27 -22.19 2.81
N GLU A 144 8.75 -22.97 3.74
CA GLU A 144 8.91 -24.43 3.74
C GLU A 144 8.40 -25.06 2.44
N LYS A 145 7.21 -24.66 1.97
CA LYS A 145 6.64 -25.16 0.71
C LYS A 145 7.42 -24.66 -0.51
N LEU A 146 7.80 -23.38 -0.54
CA LEU A 146 8.52 -22.76 -1.65
C LEU A 146 9.99 -23.19 -1.74
N THR A 147 10.56 -23.81 -0.70
CA THR A 147 11.93 -24.34 -0.71
C THR A 147 11.97 -25.87 -0.59
N ALA A 148 10.83 -26.56 -0.66
CA ALA A 148 10.73 -28.00 -0.39
C ALA A 148 11.63 -28.85 -1.30
N GLU A 149 11.87 -28.41 -2.54
CA GLU A 149 12.72 -29.10 -3.51
C GLU A 149 14.11 -28.45 -3.64
N ASN A 150 14.56 -27.72 -2.62
CA ASN A 150 15.79 -26.89 -2.63
C ASN A 150 15.74 -25.74 -3.66
N GLN A 151 14.54 -25.26 -3.97
CA GLN A 151 14.37 -24.10 -4.82
C GLN A 151 14.98 -22.85 -4.16
N LYS A 152 15.54 -21.98 -4.99
CA LYS A 152 16.12 -20.71 -4.55
C LYS A 152 15.06 -19.61 -4.64
N GLY A 153 15.26 -18.53 -3.89
CA GLY A 153 14.37 -17.39 -3.99
C GLY A 153 14.97 -16.09 -3.49
N ALA A 154 14.20 -15.03 -3.68
CA ALA A 154 14.45 -13.72 -3.09
C ALA A 154 13.25 -13.32 -2.25
N ILE A 155 13.49 -12.74 -1.07
CA ILE A 155 12.46 -12.25 -0.16
C ILE A 155 12.73 -10.80 0.20
N ALA A 156 11.68 -9.98 0.19
CA ALA A 156 11.77 -8.55 0.45
C ALA A 156 11.26 -8.18 1.84
N THR A 157 11.92 -7.22 2.47
CA THR A 157 11.42 -6.54 3.67
C THR A 157 10.15 -5.74 3.33
N ILE A 158 9.32 -5.48 4.35
CA ILE A 158 8.17 -4.58 4.30
C ILE A 158 8.70 -3.13 4.33
N PRO A 159 8.29 -2.26 3.39
CA PRO A 159 8.64 -0.84 3.40
C PRO A 159 8.13 -0.12 4.66
N ASP A 160 8.67 1.07 4.94
CA ASP A 160 8.06 1.94 5.93
C ASP A 160 6.71 2.46 5.41
N VAL A 161 5.61 1.90 5.90
CA VAL A 161 4.26 2.27 5.44
C VAL A 161 3.86 3.68 5.89
N THR A 162 4.53 4.28 6.89
CA THR A 162 4.31 5.67 7.30
C THR A 162 5.01 6.68 6.39
N ALA A 163 5.91 6.20 5.52
CA ALA A 163 6.70 7.03 4.62
C ALA A 163 6.02 7.30 3.27
N ILE A 164 4.85 6.72 3.02
CA ILE A 164 4.14 6.82 1.74
C ILE A 164 3.44 8.19 1.60
N PRO A 165 3.22 8.68 0.38
CA PRO A 165 2.50 9.93 0.14
C PRO A 165 1.10 9.96 0.76
N PHE A 166 0.44 8.81 0.90
CA PHE A 166 -0.89 8.72 1.53
C PHE A 166 -0.91 9.33 2.94
N LEU A 167 0.19 9.24 3.69
CA LEU A 167 0.29 9.76 5.06
C LEU A 167 1.17 11.02 5.17
N THR A 168 1.98 11.32 4.15
CA THR A 168 2.98 12.41 4.22
C THR A 168 2.63 13.63 3.38
N THR A 169 1.63 13.54 2.49
CA THR A 169 1.25 14.65 1.59
C THR A 169 0.46 15.74 2.31
N VAL A 170 -0.48 15.33 3.17
CA VAL A 170 -1.38 16.26 3.86
C VAL A 170 -0.76 16.56 5.23
N THR A 171 -0.18 17.74 5.38
CA THR A 171 0.46 18.18 6.61
C THR A 171 -0.42 19.15 7.39
N LYS A 172 -0.20 19.27 8.71
CA LYS A 172 -0.83 20.31 9.54
C LYS A 172 -0.68 21.70 8.90
N ASP A 173 0.52 22.05 8.47
CA ASP A 173 0.81 23.34 7.84
C ASP A 173 0.01 23.55 6.55
N ALA A 174 -0.12 22.52 5.70
CA ALA A 174 -0.90 22.61 4.46
C ALA A 174 -2.39 22.83 4.76
N LEU A 175 -2.93 22.15 5.77
CA LEU A 175 -4.32 22.32 6.20
C LEU A 175 -4.57 23.71 6.80
N LEU A 176 -3.69 24.19 7.68
CA LEU A 176 -3.77 25.53 8.25
C LEU A 176 -3.66 26.61 7.17
N ALA A 177 -2.75 26.45 6.19
CA ALA A 177 -2.64 27.36 5.06
C ALA A 177 -3.94 27.38 4.23
N GLY A 178 -4.53 26.20 3.97
CA GLY A 178 -5.78 26.06 3.23
C GLY A 178 -6.97 26.76 3.91
N VAL A 179 -7.10 26.62 5.23
CA VAL A 179 -8.16 27.29 6.01
C VAL A 179 -7.92 28.79 6.07
N ASN A 180 -6.69 29.24 6.34
CA ASN A 180 -6.39 30.67 6.41
C ASN A 180 -6.51 31.39 5.06
N ALA A 181 -6.31 30.69 3.94
CA ALA A 181 -6.55 31.23 2.59
C ALA A 181 -8.02 31.62 2.36
N GLN A 182 -8.96 31.12 3.19
CA GLN A 182 -10.37 31.52 3.16
C GLN A 182 -10.66 32.84 3.90
N ASN A 183 -9.62 33.52 4.42
CA ASN A 183 -9.71 34.78 5.18
C ASN A 183 -10.66 34.69 6.39
N PRO A 184 -10.42 33.78 7.36
CA PRO A 184 -11.20 33.73 8.58
C PRO A 184 -11.06 35.04 9.39
N PRO A 185 -12.02 35.36 10.29
CA PRO A 185 -11.99 36.60 11.09
C PRO A 185 -10.73 36.76 11.95
N GLN A 186 -10.10 35.65 12.33
CA GLN A 186 -8.81 35.58 13.01
C GLN A 186 -7.99 34.44 12.40
N PRO A 187 -6.65 34.56 12.36
CA PRO A 187 -5.79 33.47 11.93
C PRO A 187 -6.02 32.21 12.76
N ILE A 188 -6.17 31.08 12.08
CA ILE A 188 -6.26 29.75 12.70
C ILE A 188 -4.85 29.21 12.84
N THR A 189 -4.43 28.91 14.07
CA THR A 189 -3.08 28.42 14.40
C THR A 189 -3.05 26.93 14.74
N ASP A 190 -4.20 26.37 15.11
CA ASP A 190 -4.28 25.03 15.69
C ASP A 190 -5.37 24.21 15.01
N LEU A 191 -5.11 22.91 14.92
CA LEU A 191 -6.07 21.88 14.54
C LEU A 191 -6.29 20.99 15.75
N TYR A 192 -7.50 20.46 15.91
CA TYR A 192 -7.84 19.54 16.99
C TYR A 192 -8.16 18.18 16.41
N ILE A 193 -7.57 17.14 16.98
CA ILE A 193 -7.76 15.74 16.56
C ILE A 193 -8.29 14.93 17.74
N ALA A 194 -9.11 13.94 17.45
CA ALA A 194 -9.49 12.90 18.39
C ALA A 194 -8.45 11.78 18.29
N THR A 195 -7.88 11.37 19.42
CA THR A 195 -7.00 10.21 19.53
C THR A 195 -7.61 9.20 20.50
N LYS A 196 -6.98 8.03 20.63
CA LYS A 196 -7.33 7.02 21.64
C LYS A 196 -7.23 7.51 23.09
N SER A 197 -6.41 8.55 23.36
CA SER A 197 -6.24 9.15 24.68
C SER A 197 -7.12 10.37 24.93
N GLY A 198 -7.87 10.83 23.91
CA GLY A 198 -8.80 11.95 23.99
C GLY A 198 -8.54 13.01 22.94
N VAL A 199 -9.21 14.16 23.05
CA VAL A 199 -9.02 15.27 22.11
C VAL A 199 -7.80 16.09 22.51
N ARG A 200 -6.94 16.39 21.54
CA ARG A 200 -5.79 17.29 21.71
C ARG A 200 -5.53 18.13 20.46
N GLU A 201 -4.67 19.14 20.61
CA GLU A 201 -4.11 19.85 19.46
C GLU A 201 -3.23 18.90 18.63
N ALA A 202 -3.29 19.04 17.31
CA ALA A 202 -2.45 18.30 16.38
C ALA A 202 -0.99 18.76 16.50
N ALA A 203 -0.09 17.78 16.61
CA ALA A 203 1.34 17.97 16.48
C ALA A 203 1.75 18.02 14.99
N ASN A 204 2.99 18.43 14.72
CA ASN A 204 3.50 18.45 13.33
C ASN A 204 3.80 17.03 12.82
N GLU A 205 3.98 16.09 13.75
CA GLU A 205 4.28 14.69 13.52
C GLU A 205 3.01 13.86 13.25
N ASP A 206 1.82 14.39 13.51
CA ASP A 206 0.56 13.71 13.19
C ASP A 206 0.34 13.68 11.66
N MET A 207 -0.07 12.53 11.15
CA MET A 207 -0.17 12.27 9.72
C MET A 207 -1.63 12.25 9.28
N PHE A 208 -2.02 13.19 8.41
CA PHE A 208 -3.37 13.23 7.86
C PHE A 208 -3.46 12.37 6.60
N VAL A 209 -4.50 11.55 6.50
CA VAL A 209 -4.70 10.70 5.32
C VAL A 209 -4.95 11.55 4.08
N LEU A 210 -4.38 11.15 2.94
CA LEU A 210 -4.46 11.90 1.69
C LEU A 210 -5.89 12.33 1.28
N PRO A 211 -6.92 11.47 1.39
CA PRO A 211 -8.30 11.86 1.09
C PRO A 211 -8.86 13.00 1.95
N PHE A 212 -8.32 13.23 3.15
CA PHE A 212 -8.83 14.25 4.08
C PHE A 212 -8.80 15.65 3.46
N SER A 213 -7.74 15.98 2.72
CA SER A 213 -7.58 17.28 2.05
C SER A 213 -8.70 17.62 1.05
N THR A 214 -9.36 16.62 0.48
CA THR A 214 -10.43 16.78 -0.52
C THR A 214 -11.80 16.37 -0.01
N ALA A 215 -11.91 15.94 1.26
CA ALA A 215 -13.16 15.54 1.88
C ALA A 215 -14.14 16.71 2.08
N GLY A 216 -13.64 17.95 2.06
CA GLY A 216 -14.46 19.16 2.22
C GLY A 216 -15.00 19.36 3.64
N LEU A 217 -14.46 18.63 4.63
CA LEU A 217 -14.92 18.62 6.03
C LEU A 217 -14.29 19.73 6.88
N LEU A 218 -13.00 20.02 6.67
CA LEU A 218 -12.26 20.95 7.53
C LEU A 218 -12.92 22.34 7.55
N GLY A 219 -13.24 22.83 8.74
CA GLY A 219 -13.92 24.10 8.97
C GLY A 219 -15.45 24.07 8.82
N GLN A 220 -16.05 22.97 8.35
CA GLN A 220 -17.51 22.87 8.25
C GLN A 220 -18.15 22.84 9.65
N PRO A 221 -19.17 23.66 9.91
CA PRO A 221 -19.82 23.67 11.21
C PRO A 221 -20.65 22.42 11.44
N ASN A 222 -20.65 21.90 12.67
CA ASN A 222 -21.66 20.93 13.13
C ASN A 222 -23.01 21.62 13.42
N GLU A 223 -23.99 20.86 13.92
CA GLU A 223 -25.33 21.38 14.26
C GLU A 223 -25.30 22.54 15.28
N GLN A 224 -24.28 22.61 16.14
CA GLN A 224 -24.07 23.67 17.12
C GLN A 224 -23.27 24.86 16.56
N GLY A 225 -22.91 24.85 15.28
CA GLY A 225 -22.12 25.90 14.64
C GLY A 225 -20.62 25.82 14.91
N ILE A 226 -20.12 24.71 15.50
CA ILE A 226 -18.71 24.55 15.87
C ILE A 226 -17.94 24.02 14.65
N PRO A 227 -16.87 24.72 14.19
CA PRO A 227 -16.14 24.33 12.99
C PRO A 227 -15.34 23.04 13.20
N TYR A 228 -15.49 22.09 12.26
CA TYR A 228 -14.84 20.79 12.29
C TYR A 228 -13.31 20.91 12.15
N GLY A 229 -12.59 20.23 13.04
CA GLY A 229 -11.14 20.24 13.16
C GLY A 229 -10.50 21.53 13.70
N LEU A 230 -11.28 22.60 13.85
CA LEU A 230 -10.78 23.93 14.29
C LEU A 230 -11.17 24.26 15.74
N HIS A 231 -11.84 23.34 16.42
CA HIS A 231 -12.25 23.49 17.81
C HIS A 231 -12.28 22.12 18.52
N PRO A 232 -11.90 22.02 19.81
CA PRO A 232 -11.82 20.73 20.53
C PRO A 232 -13.16 20.01 20.70
N LEU A 233 -14.28 20.73 20.60
CA LEU A 233 -15.64 20.13 20.64
C LEU A 233 -16.12 19.58 19.30
N ASN A 234 -15.34 19.74 18.23
CA ASN A 234 -15.60 19.16 16.92
C ASN A 234 -14.27 18.78 16.25
N PRO A 235 -13.49 17.85 16.84
CA PRO A 235 -12.15 17.52 16.36
C PRO A 235 -12.20 16.71 15.06
N ILE A 236 -11.06 16.63 14.36
CA ILE A 236 -10.86 15.70 13.26
C ILE A 236 -10.92 14.28 13.84
N GLU A 237 -11.70 13.40 13.22
CA GLU A 237 -11.86 12.03 13.73
C GLU A 237 -10.60 11.19 13.47
N ASP A 238 -10.36 10.24 14.37
CA ASP A 238 -9.21 9.31 14.38
C ASP A 238 -8.97 8.65 13.01
N LYS A 239 -10.02 8.22 12.30
CA LYS A 239 -9.93 7.61 10.96
C LYS A 239 -9.23 8.48 9.89
N TYR A 240 -9.11 9.78 10.11
CA TYR A 240 -8.43 10.72 9.19
C TYR A 240 -7.02 11.08 9.62
N VAL A 241 -6.57 10.65 10.80
CA VAL A 241 -5.28 11.03 11.39
C VAL A 241 -4.60 9.79 11.97
N LEU A 242 -3.42 9.46 11.47
CA LEU A 242 -2.53 8.55 12.19
C LEU A 242 -1.68 9.40 13.13
N ASP A 243 -1.98 9.33 14.43
CA ASP A 243 -1.32 10.19 15.40
C ASP A 243 0.13 9.73 15.67
N SER A 244 0.96 10.62 16.22
CA SER A 244 2.40 10.36 16.39
C SER A 244 2.73 9.09 17.23
N GLU A 245 1.91 8.73 18.22
CA GLU A 245 2.10 7.52 19.04
C GLU A 245 1.76 6.26 18.22
N GLU A 246 0.72 6.35 17.40
CA GLU A 246 0.30 5.29 16.50
C GLU A 246 1.28 5.09 15.36
N ALA A 247 1.81 6.17 14.78
CA ALA A 247 2.87 6.12 13.78
C ALA A 247 4.14 5.45 14.34
N ALA A 248 4.50 5.73 15.60
CA ALA A 248 5.60 5.05 16.29
C ALA A 248 5.32 3.55 16.46
N THR A 249 4.08 3.18 16.83
CA THR A 249 3.63 1.78 16.95
C THR A 249 3.73 1.05 15.60
N VAL A 250 3.22 1.66 14.53
CA VAL A 250 3.33 1.14 13.15
C VAL A 250 4.80 0.93 12.75
N SER A 251 5.65 1.92 12.96
CA SER A 251 7.08 1.83 12.62
C SER A 251 7.80 0.73 13.40
N ALA A 252 7.49 0.58 14.69
CA ALA A 252 8.04 -0.48 15.52
C ALA A 252 7.59 -1.86 15.04
N HIS A 253 6.31 -2.01 14.67
CA HIS A 253 5.75 -3.26 14.18
C HIS A 253 6.35 -3.69 12.83
N VAL A 254 6.50 -2.76 11.89
CA VAL A 254 7.21 -3.00 10.60
C VAL A 254 8.64 -3.52 10.86
N LYS A 255 9.35 -2.92 11.82
CA LYS A 255 10.72 -3.36 12.16
C LYS A 255 10.74 -4.77 12.76
N ALA A 256 9.75 -5.12 13.59
CA ALA A 256 9.61 -6.46 14.16
C ALA A 256 9.33 -7.51 13.07
N LEU A 257 8.38 -7.26 12.17
CA LEU A 257 8.10 -8.15 11.03
C LEU A 257 9.32 -8.28 10.10
N ASN A 258 10.03 -7.18 9.85
CA ASN A 258 11.26 -7.20 9.06
C ASN A 258 12.40 -7.98 9.70
N GLN A 259 12.45 -8.05 11.04
CA GLN A 259 13.40 -8.90 11.73
C GLN A 259 13.11 -10.38 11.45
N VAL A 260 11.84 -10.79 11.52
CA VAL A 260 11.41 -12.15 11.14
C VAL A 260 11.79 -12.46 9.69
N ILE A 261 11.49 -11.56 8.75
CA ILE A 261 11.84 -11.75 7.32
C ILE A 261 13.35 -11.97 7.15
N LYS A 262 14.19 -11.17 7.81
CA LYS A 262 15.65 -11.28 7.74
C LYS A 262 16.16 -12.62 8.27
N GLU A 263 15.63 -13.07 9.40
CA GLU A 263 15.98 -14.35 10.01
C GLU A 263 15.60 -15.53 9.11
N GLN A 264 14.39 -15.49 8.55
CA GLN A 264 13.90 -16.53 7.62
C GLN A 264 14.66 -16.54 6.29
N ALA A 265 15.06 -15.37 5.78
CA ALA A 265 15.91 -15.26 4.59
C ALA A 265 17.29 -15.90 4.83
N GLN A 266 17.91 -15.58 5.97
CA GLN A 266 19.22 -16.11 6.33
C GLN A 266 19.20 -17.63 6.55
N SER A 267 18.18 -18.17 7.22
CA SER A 267 18.10 -19.60 7.54
C SER A 267 17.94 -20.49 6.30
N ARG A 268 17.45 -19.92 5.19
CA ARG A 268 17.16 -20.64 3.93
C ARG A 268 18.03 -20.23 2.74
N ASP A 269 19.06 -19.41 2.96
CA ASP A 269 19.91 -18.85 1.89
C ASP A 269 19.09 -18.16 0.77
N LEU A 270 18.07 -17.39 1.16
CA LEU A 270 17.29 -16.57 0.24
C LEU A 270 17.96 -15.22 0.05
N ALA A 271 17.92 -14.69 -1.17
CA ALA A 271 18.39 -13.34 -1.44
C ALA A 271 17.50 -12.31 -0.72
N LEU A 272 18.03 -11.64 0.30
CA LEU A 272 17.31 -10.59 1.01
C LEU A 272 17.31 -9.28 0.21
N VAL A 273 16.11 -8.78 -0.08
CA VAL A 273 15.86 -7.51 -0.77
C VAL A 273 15.44 -6.47 0.28
N ASP A 274 16.34 -5.54 0.64
CA ASP A 274 16.05 -4.55 1.68
C ASP A 274 15.27 -3.33 1.15
N THR A 275 13.98 -3.54 0.87
CA THR A 275 13.09 -2.50 0.38
C THR A 275 12.81 -1.42 1.43
N TYR A 276 12.82 -1.77 2.73
CA TYR A 276 12.65 -0.82 3.85
C TYR A 276 13.70 0.29 3.79
N THR A 277 14.98 -0.09 3.76
CA THR A 277 16.07 0.90 3.67
C THR A 277 16.03 1.65 2.35
N PHE A 278 15.76 0.94 1.25
CA PHE A 278 15.75 1.54 -0.08
C PHE A 278 14.66 2.61 -0.25
N LEU A 279 13.40 2.30 0.09
CA LEU A 279 12.29 3.23 -0.09
C LEU A 279 12.35 4.42 0.88
N ASN A 280 12.95 4.26 2.06
CA ASN A 280 13.28 5.39 2.92
C ASN A 280 14.31 6.35 2.30
N ARG A 281 15.26 5.83 1.49
CA ARG A 281 16.16 6.69 0.69
C ARG A 281 15.41 7.35 -0.46
N VAL A 282 14.52 6.63 -1.14
CA VAL A 282 13.65 7.21 -2.18
C VAL A 282 12.85 8.37 -1.60
N LYS A 283 12.27 8.26 -0.40
CA LYS A 283 11.57 9.38 0.26
C LYS A 283 12.42 10.65 0.30
N ALA A 284 13.70 10.56 0.67
CA ALA A 284 14.62 11.70 0.72
C ALA A 284 15.03 12.22 -0.68
N GLY A 285 14.94 11.37 -1.70
CA GLY A 285 15.28 11.65 -3.08
C GLY A 285 16.55 10.96 -3.52
N ILE A 286 16.47 10.35 -4.70
CA ILE A 286 17.58 9.70 -5.38
C ILE A 286 17.61 10.11 -6.86
N ILE A 287 18.75 9.90 -7.50
CA ILE A 287 18.90 10.07 -8.94
C ILE A 287 19.12 8.67 -9.53
N ILE A 288 18.30 8.30 -10.52
CA ILE A 288 18.45 7.06 -11.28
C ILE A 288 18.44 7.42 -12.75
N ASN A 289 19.50 7.10 -13.48
CA ASN A 289 19.68 7.44 -14.90
C ASN A 289 19.36 8.93 -15.16
N ASP A 290 19.95 9.82 -14.36
CA ASP A 290 19.74 11.28 -14.37
C ASP A 290 18.31 11.78 -14.09
N MET A 291 17.37 10.87 -13.76
CA MET A 291 16.01 11.23 -13.37
C MET A 291 15.91 11.36 -11.84
N PRO A 292 15.39 12.48 -11.32
CA PRO A 292 15.07 12.60 -9.91
C PRO A 292 13.85 11.73 -9.57
N VAL A 293 13.99 10.90 -8.54
CA VAL A 293 12.93 10.03 -8.01
C VAL A 293 12.83 10.26 -6.52
N ASN A 294 11.65 10.65 -6.03
CA ASN A 294 11.40 10.87 -4.62
C ASN A 294 9.95 10.54 -4.19
N GLY A 295 9.67 10.71 -2.90
CA GLY A 295 8.34 10.47 -2.32
C GLY A 295 7.32 11.59 -2.51
N THR A 296 7.62 12.67 -3.23
CA THR A 296 6.66 13.77 -3.43
C THR A 296 5.47 13.28 -4.24
N PHE A 297 4.25 13.48 -3.72
CA PHE A 297 3.02 13.05 -4.38
C PHE A 297 2.92 13.65 -5.80
N ILE A 298 2.57 12.82 -6.78
CA ILE A 298 2.45 13.14 -8.21
C ILE A 298 3.76 13.49 -8.93
N GLN A 299 4.63 14.27 -8.31
CA GLN A 299 5.82 14.84 -8.94
C GLN A 299 7.08 14.00 -8.72
N GLY A 300 7.10 13.13 -7.71
CA GLY A 300 8.27 12.37 -7.30
C GLY A 300 8.58 11.13 -8.14
N ASN A 301 7.73 10.79 -9.12
CA ASN A 301 7.82 9.61 -9.99
C ASN A 301 7.76 8.24 -9.30
N ALA A 302 7.96 8.12 -7.99
CA ALA A 302 7.98 6.82 -7.30
C ALA A 302 6.58 6.22 -7.09
N PHE A 303 5.62 7.05 -6.64
CA PHE A 303 4.30 6.61 -6.21
C PHE A 303 3.18 7.06 -7.16
N SER A 304 2.14 6.25 -7.23
CA SER A 304 0.94 6.46 -8.05
C SER A 304 -0.03 7.46 -7.40
N LEU A 305 -1.17 7.69 -8.07
CA LEU A 305 -2.18 8.66 -7.66
C LEU A 305 -2.96 8.28 -6.40
N ASP A 306 -2.86 7.04 -5.95
CA ASP A 306 -3.39 6.63 -4.65
C ASP A 306 -2.46 6.99 -3.48
N GLY A 307 -1.22 7.42 -3.75
CA GLY A 307 -0.23 7.73 -2.73
C GLY A 307 0.26 6.51 -1.95
N VAL A 308 -0.01 5.30 -2.41
CA VAL A 308 0.34 4.04 -1.75
C VAL A 308 1.19 3.18 -2.67
N HIS A 309 0.69 2.86 -3.86
CA HIS A 309 1.34 1.94 -4.78
C HIS A 309 2.37 2.65 -5.64
N LEU A 310 3.38 1.90 -6.10
CA LEU A 310 4.42 2.43 -6.98
C LEU A 310 3.89 2.66 -8.40
N THR A 311 4.45 3.64 -9.10
CA THR A 311 4.25 3.81 -10.55
C THR A 311 4.92 2.66 -11.32
N PRO A 312 4.70 2.52 -12.65
CA PRO A 312 5.51 1.61 -13.47
C PRO A 312 7.02 1.85 -13.31
N LEU A 313 7.45 3.11 -13.27
CA LEU A 313 8.85 3.49 -12.99
C LEU A 313 9.30 3.01 -11.61
N GLY A 314 8.51 3.25 -10.56
CA GLY A 314 8.81 2.78 -9.21
C GLY A 314 8.93 1.25 -9.11
N ASN A 315 8.05 0.52 -9.80
CA ASN A 315 8.12 -0.95 -9.89
C ASN A 315 9.39 -1.42 -10.62
N ALA A 316 9.81 -0.75 -11.70
CA ALA A 316 11.04 -1.07 -12.41
C ALA A 316 12.29 -0.86 -11.53
N ILE A 317 12.28 0.16 -10.69
CA ILE A 317 13.34 0.40 -9.70
C ILE A 317 13.38 -0.74 -8.67
N VAL A 318 12.23 -1.15 -8.12
CA VAL A 318 12.17 -2.27 -7.19
C VAL A 318 12.60 -3.57 -7.86
N ALA A 319 12.23 -3.82 -9.11
CA ALA A 319 12.72 -4.97 -9.88
C ALA A 319 14.25 -4.99 -9.95
N ASN A 320 14.89 -3.84 -10.17
CA ASN A 320 16.35 -3.72 -10.13
C ASN A 320 16.94 -4.00 -8.74
N LEU A 321 16.25 -3.63 -7.65
CA LEU A 321 16.65 -3.98 -6.29
C LEU A 321 16.62 -5.50 -6.05
N PHE A 322 15.59 -6.19 -6.54
CA PHE A 322 15.53 -7.66 -6.54
C PHE A 322 16.70 -8.26 -7.33
N ILE A 323 16.93 -7.78 -8.56
CA ILE A 323 18.03 -8.24 -9.43
C ILE A 323 19.39 -8.07 -8.75
N GLU A 324 19.63 -6.94 -8.08
CA GLU A 324 20.85 -6.68 -7.31
C GLU A 324 21.05 -7.70 -6.17
N ALA A 325 20.00 -7.94 -5.37
CA ALA A 325 20.07 -8.90 -4.28
C ALA A 325 20.32 -10.33 -4.79
N ILE A 326 19.62 -10.74 -5.85
CA ILE A 326 19.76 -12.06 -6.48
C ILE A 326 21.19 -12.25 -7.01
N ASN A 327 21.70 -11.30 -7.80
CA ASN A 327 23.07 -11.33 -8.32
C ASN A 327 24.12 -11.37 -7.22
N LYS A 328 23.91 -10.59 -6.15
CA LYS A 328 24.83 -10.58 -5.00
C LYS A 328 24.85 -11.91 -4.26
N ASN A 329 23.68 -12.50 -3.98
CA ASN A 329 23.57 -13.74 -3.19
C ASN A 329 24.06 -14.94 -3.98
N PHE A 330 23.53 -15.13 -5.20
CA PHE A 330 23.74 -16.33 -5.99
C PHE A 330 24.87 -16.23 -7.01
N LYS A 331 25.59 -15.09 -7.05
CA LYS A 331 26.66 -14.81 -8.02
C LYS A 331 26.19 -14.91 -9.47
N SER A 332 24.92 -14.60 -9.72
CA SER A 332 24.33 -14.53 -11.05
C SER A 332 24.62 -13.19 -11.74
N SER A 333 24.24 -13.11 -13.02
CA SER A 333 24.47 -11.96 -13.90
C SER A 333 23.19 -11.49 -14.59
N ILE A 334 22.05 -11.52 -13.89
CA ILE A 334 20.76 -11.06 -14.42
C ILE A 334 20.90 -9.56 -14.76
N PRO A 335 20.62 -9.13 -16.00
CA PRO A 335 20.72 -7.73 -16.37
C PRO A 335 19.61 -6.92 -15.69
N LYS A 336 19.94 -5.68 -15.30
CA LYS A 336 18.96 -4.72 -14.81
C LYS A 336 18.02 -4.28 -15.94
N VAL A 337 16.78 -3.94 -15.57
CA VAL A 337 15.86 -3.26 -16.49
C VAL A 337 16.25 -1.80 -16.63
N ASP A 338 16.12 -1.26 -17.83
CA ASP A 338 16.25 0.18 -18.04
C ASP A 338 14.98 0.89 -17.58
N VAL A 339 15.09 1.63 -16.49
CA VAL A 339 13.94 2.26 -15.82
C VAL A 339 13.33 3.38 -16.65
N THR A 340 14.04 3.95 -17.63
CA THR A 340 13.53 5.03 -18.48
C THR A 340 12.44 4.55 -19.44
N ASN A 341 12.30 3.23 -19.63
CA ASN A 341 11.23 2.64 -20.43
C ASN A 341 9.87 2.61 -19.70
N TYR A 342 9.83 3.05 -18.44
CA TYR A 342 8.65 3.00 -17.59
C TYR A 342 8.27 4.41 -17.14
N GLY A 343 6.99 4.77 -17.30
CA GLY A 343 6.48 6.09 -16.95
C GLY A 343 6.20 6.27 -15.46
N GLY A 344 6.25 7.52 -15.02
CA GLY A 344 5.68 7.97 -13.75
C GLY A 344 4.18 8.22 -13.85
N VAL A 345 3.66 9.15 -13.04
CA VAL A 345 2.27 9.61 -13.15
C VAL A 345 2.07 10.30 -14.50
N LYS A 346 1.01 9.92 -15.21
CA LYS A 346 0.62 10.57 -16.46
C LYS A 346 -0.09 11.89 -16.16
N PHE A 347 0.47 13.00 -16.64
CA PHE A 347 -0.14 14.32 -16.52
C PHE A 347 -1.16 14.56 -17.65
N PRO A 348 -2.22 15.36 -17.40
CA PRO A 348 -3.13 15.77 -18.44
C PRO A 348 -2.37 16.50 -19.57
N ASN A 349 -2.68 16.15 -20.82
CA ASN A 349 -2.10 16.69 -22.06
C ASN A 349 -0.70 16.19 -22.49
N ASN A 350 -0.18 15.09 -21.91
CA ASN A 350 1.01 14.39 -22.40
C ASN A 350 0.72 12.95 -22.86
#